data_AF-A0A949Y3M8-F1
#
_entry.id   AF-A0A949Y3M8-F1
#
_cell.length_a   1.000
_cell.length_b   1.000
_cell.length_c   1.000
_cell.angle_alpha   90.00
_cell.angle_beta   90.00
_cell.angle_gamma   90.00
#
_symmetry.space_group_name_H-M   'P 1'
#
loop_
_entity.id
_entity.type
_entity.pdbx_description
1 polymer ?
#
loop_
_entity_poly.entity_id
_entity_poly.type
_entity_poly.pdbx_seq_one_letter_code
_entity_poly.pdbx_strand_id
1 'polypeptide(L)'
;PVEGGLDFSGSAARVIEAAGLEPVTATQVAAALNVVLAKARDALAELAAAGAVVELRKPDGYIGRAAADAALARVNHLLEQRHSRAPWLLGVAITDVARELGTSDALAGRLLTAWHEDGQLALTGRYWHKPDQQPAYSAQQRDFFARELRADAANPLLPVSYDQLAQRAAAARIDGLKDAIETLLATGALVRIGDDVYRRAQLARARELLGHLLKDGSGATMAQVRDAFGTSRRYALPLMEYFDGIGVTMRDGDIRRLRKITRPQPAR
;
A
#
# COMPACT_ATOMS: atom_id res chain seq x y z
N PRO A 1 10.78 -2.49 -58.08
CA PRO A 1 10.03 -3.39 -57.17
C PRO A 1 10.00 -2.77 -55.77
N VAL A 2 8.87 -2.20 -55.40
CA VAL A 2 8.65 -1.54 -54.11
C VAL A 2 8.65 -2.63 -53.04
N GLU A 3 9.67 -2.69 -52.19
CA GLU A 3 9.65 -3.47 -50.96
C GLU A 3 8.60 -2.88 -50.03
N GLY A 4 7.35 -3.29 -50.21
CA GLY A 4 6.24 -3.05 -49.29
C GLY A 4 6.45 -3.87 -48.03
N GLY A 5 7.42 -3.48 -47.20
CA GLY A 5 7.54 -3.98 -45.84
C GLY A 5 6.30 -3.57 -45.07
N LEU A 6 5.35 -4.50 -44.92
CA LEU A 6 4.18 -4.32 -44.07
C LEU A 6 4.67 -3.89 -42.68
N ASP A 7 4.28 -2.69 -42.25
CA ASP A 7 4.48 -2.21 -40.89
C ASP A 7 3.73 -3.13 -39.93
N PHE A 8 4.46 -4.14 -39.47
CA PHE A 8 3.93 -5.21 -38.65
C PHE A 8 3.65 -4.69 -37.23
N SER A 9 4.52 -3.83 -36.71
CA SER A 9 4.35 -3.15 -35.41
C SER A 9 3.11 -2.24 -35.44
N GLY A 10 2.89 -1.47 -36.51
CA GLY A 10 1.64 -0.72 -36.70
C GLY A 10 0.39 -1.58 -36.85
N SER A 11 0.51 -2.79 -37.40
CA SER A 11 -0.61 -3.75 -37.47
C SER A 11 -0.91 -4.37 -36.10
N ALA A 12 0.12 -4.69 -35.31
CA ALA A 12 -0.03 -5.15 -33.93
C ALA A 12 -0.66 -4.06 -33.03
N ALA A 13 -0.25 -2.80 -33.19
CA ALA A 13 -0.85 -1.68 -32.48
C ALA A 13 -2.36 -1.59 -32.72
N ARG A 14 -2.82 -1.70 -33.98
CA ARG A 14 -4.25 -1.68 -34.32
C ARG A 14 -5.05 -2.83 -33.68
N VAL A 15 -4.47 -4.03 -33.57
CA VAL A 15 -5.10 -5.16 -32.88
C VAL A 15 -5.31 -4.84 -31.41
N ILE A 16 -4.31 -4.22 -30.77
CA ILE A 16 -4.36 -3.86 -29.34
C ILE A 16 -5.33 -2.69 -29.11
N GLU A 17 -5.31 -1.67 -29.97
CA GLU A 17 -6.22 -0.53 -29.90
C GLU A 17 -7.69 -0.95 -30.00
N ALA A 18 -8.00 -1.92 -30.87
CA ALA A 18 -9.35 -2.43 -31.03
C ALA A 18 -9.87 -3.16 -29.77
N ALA A 19 -8.99 -3.67 -28.90
CA ALA A 19 -9.36 -4.34 -27.66
C ALA A 19 -9.62 -3.38 -26.49
N GLY A 20 -9.28 -2.09 -26.64
CA GLY A 20 -9.47 -1.08 -25.60
C GLY A 20 -8.64 -1.37 -24.35
N LEU A 21 -9.32 -1.62 -23.21
CA LEU A 21 -8.66 -1.97 -21.95
C LEU A 21 -8.42 -3.46 -21.77
N GLU A 22 -9.03 -4.31 -22.60
CA GLU A 22 -8.81 -5.76 -22.51
C GLU A 22 -7.38 -6.09 -22.94
N PRO A 23 -6.54 -6.68 -22.06
CA PRO A 23 -5.14 -6.91 -22.38
C PRO A 23 -4.99 -7.98 -23.46
N VAL A 24 -4.27 -7.66 -24.52
CA VAL A 24 -4.00 -8.59 -25.62
C VAL A 24 -2.65 -9.26 -25.41
N THR A 25 -2.61 -10.59 -25.50
CA THR A 25 -1.38 -11.38 -25.38
C THR A 25 -0.63 -11.48 -26.71
N ALA A 26 0.67 -11.79 -26.65
CA ALA A 26 1.46 -12.08 -27.85
C ALA A 26 0.87 -13.21 -28.70
N THR A 27 0.26 -14.22 -28.07
CA THR A 27 -0.43 -15.31 -28.77
C THR A 27 -1.64 -14.82 -29.55
N GLN A 28 -2.43 -13.92 -28.96
CA GLN A 28 -3.59 -13.33 -29.64
C GLN A 28 -3.17 -12.43 -30.80
N VAL A 29 -2.11 -11.62 -30.64
CA VAL A 29 -1.54 -10.82 -31.75
C VAL A 29 -1.03 -11.72 -32.88
N ALA A 30 -0.29 -12.78 -32.53
CA ALA A 30 0.21 -13.73 -33.51
C ALA A 30 -0.92 -14.39 -34.32
N ALA A 31 -1.99 -14.82 -33.64
CA ALA A 31 -3.16 -15.40 -34.28
C ALA A 31 -3.90 -14.38 -35.17
N ALA A 32 -4.12 -13.15 -34.67
CA ALA A 32 -4.84 -12.11 -35.41
C ALA A 32 -4.13 -11.67 -36.69
N LEU A 33 -2.78 -11.65 -36.68
CA LEU A 33 -1.97 -11.22 -37.82
C LEU A 33 -1.46 -12.39 -38.68
N ASN A 34 -1.82 -13.62 -38.34
CA ASN A 34 -1.35 -14.85 -39.00
C ASN A 34 0.20 -14.91 -39.10
N VAL A 35 0.89 -14.70 -37.96
CA VAL A 35 2.35 -14.80 -37.88
C VAL A 35 2.81 -15.73 -36.76
N VAL A 36 4.09 -16.09 -36.79
CA VAL A 36 4.73 -16.84 -35.71
C VAL A 36 4.83 -16.01 -34.42
N LEU A 37 4.73 -16.68 -33.27
CA LEU A 37 4.73 -16.05 -31.95
C LEU A 37 5.98 -15.19 -31.67
N ALA A 38 7.16 -15.61 -32.16
CA ALA A 38 8.39 -14.85 -32.00
C ALA A 38 8.27 -13.45 -32.62
N LYS A 39 7.73 -13.36 -33.85
CA LYS A 39 7.53 -12.09 -34.55
C LYS A 39 6.53 -11.18 -33.83
N ALA A 40 5.47 -11.75 -33.24
CA ALA A 40 4.52 -10.98 -32.44
C ALA A 40 5.15 -10.43 -31.15
N ARG A 41 6.02 -11.21 -30.50
CA ARG A 41 6.77 -10.77 -29.30
C ARG A 41 7.74 -9.63 -29.64
N ASP A 42 8.49 -9.75 -30.73
CA ASP A 42 9.44 -8.71 -31.15
C ASP A 42 8.72 -7.39 -31.42
N ALA A 43 7.59 -7.43 -32.13
CA ALA A 43 6.77 -6.25 -32.39
C ALA A 43 6.19 -5.62 -31.11
N LEU A 44 5.72 -6.45 -30.17
CA LEU A 44 5.23 -5.96 -28.88
C LEU A 44 6.34 -5.33 -28.04
N ALA A 45 7.55 -5.88 -28.09
CA ALA A 45 8.71 -5.30 -27.43
C ALA A 45 9.12 -3.96 -28.06
N GLU A 46 9.09 -3.85 -29.39
CA GLU A 46 9.31 -2.58 -30.10
C GLU A 46 8.24 -1.53 -29.71
N LEU A 47 6.96 -1.91 -29.71
CA LEU A 47 5.87 -1.02 -29.33
C LEU A 47 5.99 -0.57 -27.86
N ALA A 48 6.37 -1.48 -26.96
CA ALA A 48 6.58 -1.16 -25.55
C ALA A 48 7.78 -0.21 -25.37
N ALA A 49 8.89 -0.46 -26.06
CA ALA A 49 10.07 0.41 -26.06
C ALA A 49 9.76 1.80 -26.63
N ALA A 50 8.87 1.88 -27.62
CA ALA A 50 8.37 3.15 -28.17
C ALA A 50 7.30 3.83 -27.29
N GLY A 51 6.84 3.19 -26.21
CA GLY A 51 5.78 3.70 -25.34
C GLY A 51 4.38 3.67 -25.96
N ALA A 52 4.19 2.99 -27.09
CA ALA A 52 2.91 2.89 -27.80
C ALA A 52 1.92 1.93 -27.11
N VAL A 53 2.43 1.04 -26.25
CA VAL A 53 1.64 0.11 -25.42
C VAL A 53 2.12 0.14 -23.98
N VAL A 54 1.25 -0.29 -23.06
CA VAL A 54 1.60 -0.56 -21.66
C VAL A 54 1.59 -2.07 -21.45
N GLU A 55 2.67 -2.60 -20.88
CA GLU A 55 2.80 -4.01 -20.50
C GLU A 55 2.12 -4.24 -19.14
N LEU A 56 1.23 -5.22 -19.06
CA LEU A 56 0.64 -5.71 -17.83
C LEU A 56 1.21 -7.09 -17.52
N ARG A 57 1.73 -7.28 -16.31
CA ARG A 57 2.36 -8.52 -15.88
C ARG A 57 1.42 -9.39 -15.04
N LYS A 58 1.76 -10.68 -14.96
CA LYS A 58 1.10 -11.68 -14.08
C LYS A 58 -0.45 -11.68 -14.18
N PRO A 59 -1.04 -12.14 -15.30
CA PRO A 59 -0.40 -12.70 -16.49
C PRO A 59 0.05 -11.61 -17.48
N ASP A 60 0.84 -11.99 -18.48
CA ASP A 60 1.33 -11.05 -19.50
C ASP A 60 0.19 -10.58 -20.41
N GLY A 61 0.19 -9.30 -20.77
CA GLY A 61 -0.74 -8.71 -21.73
C GLY A 61 -0.39 -7.27 -22.03
N TYR A 62 -0.90 -6.75 -23.14
CA TYR A 62 -0.58 -5.43 -23.64
C TYR A 62 -1.86 -4.64 -23.87
N ILE A 63 -1.86 -3.38 -23.45
CA ILE A 63 -2.94 -2.43 -23.71
C ILE A 63 -2.40 -1.23 -24.50
N GLY A 64 -3.23 -0.64 -25.34
CA GLY A 64 -2.83 0.52 -26.14
C GLY A 64 -2.59 1.73 -25.23
N ARG A 65 -1.53 2.51 -25.49
CA ARG A 65 -1.18 3.67 -24.66
C ARG A 65 -2.32 4.67 -24.53
N ALA A 66 -3.01 4.97 -25.62
CA ALA A 66 -4.15 5.89 -25.60
C ALA A 66 -5.29 5.41 -24.67
N ALA A 67 -5.59 4.11 -24.66
CA ALA A 67 -6.61 3.55 -23.78
C ALA A 67 -6.15 3.57 -22.31
N ALA A 68 -4.87 3.25 -22.06
CA ALA A 68 -4.27 3.30 -20.73
C ALA A 68 -4.29 4.73 -20.16
N ASP A 69 -3.88 5.72 -20.95
CA ASP A 69 -3.84 7.13 -20.54
C ASP A 69 -5.25 7.68 -20.28
N ALA A 70 -6.23 7.32 -21.12
CA ALA A 70 -7.62 7.69 -20.91
C ALA A 70 -8.20 7.07 -19.62
N ALA A 71 -7.86 5.80 -19.33
CA ALA A 71 -8.26 5.16 -18.07
C ALA A 71 -7.58 5.81 -16.86
N LEU A 72 -6.29 6.09 -16.93
CA LEU A 72 -5.57 6.78 -15.85
C LEU A 72 -6.17 8.18 -15.59
N ALA A 73 -6.54 8.92 -16.65
CA ALA A 73 -7.21 10.21 -16.51
C ALA A 73 -8.53 10.11 -15.73
N ARG A 74 -9.34 9.07 -16.00
CA ARG A 74 -10.59 8.79 -15.25
C ARG A 74 -10.30 8.46 -13.79
N VAL A 75 -9.28 7.65 -13.51
CA VAL A 75 -8.87 7.32 -12.13
C VAL A 75 -8.39 8.57 -11.39
N ASN A 76 -7.60 9.42 -12.04
CA ASN A 76 -7.15 10.69 -11.45
C ASN A 76 -8.34 11.61 -11.14
N HIS A 77 -9.32 11.68 -12.02
CA HIS A 77 -10.54 12.43 -11.79
C HIS A 77 -11.36 11.88 -10.61
N LEU A 78 -11.50 10.55 -10.52
CA LEU A 78 -12.13 9.88 -9.37
C LEU A 78 -11.42 10.24 -8.06
N LEU A 79 -10.09 10.22 -8.04
CA LEU A 79 -9.29 10.57 -6.86
C LEU A 79 -9.53 12.03 -6.44
N GLU A 80 -9.57 12.96 -7.38
CA GLU A 80 -9.84 14.38 -7.12
C GLU A 80 -11.26 14.59 -6.57
N GLN A 81 -12.26 13.96 -7.18
CA GLN A 81 -13.64 14.00 -6.70
C GLN A 81 -13.76 13.41 -5.29
N ARG A 82 -13.08 12.28 -5.02
CA ARG A 82 -13.09 11.66 -3.70
C ARG A 82 -12.45 12.57 -2.66
N HIS A 83 -11.28 13.14 -2.97
CA HIS A 83 -10.55 13.98 -2.04
C HIS A 83 -11.29 15.29 -1.73
N SER A 84 -11.93 15.91 -2.73
CA SER A 84 -12.72 17.13 -2.50
C SER A 84 -13.94 16.89 -1.59
N ARG A 85 -14.56 15.70 -1.66
CA ARG A 85 -15.73 15.35 -0.84
C ARG A 85 -15.38 14.81 0.54
N ALA A 86 -14.29 14.04 0.63
CA ALA A 86 -13.86 13.38 1.84
C ALA A 86 -12.33 13.54 2.00
N PRO A 87 -11.84 14.74 2.39
CA PRO A 87 -10.40 15.02 2.44
C PRO A 87 -9.62 14.13 3.41
N TRP A 88 -10.30 13.52 4.39
CA TRP A 88 -9.71 12.61 5.39
C TRP A 88 -9.41 11.21 4.85
N LEU A 89 -9.94 10.84 3.68
CA LEU A 89 -9.60 9.59 3.00
C LEU A 89 -8.25 9.72 2.31
N LEU A 90 -7.41 8.69 2.43
CA LEU A 90 -6.14 8.63 1.71
C LEU A 90 -6.33 8.45 0.20
N GLY A 91 -7.30 7.63 -0.20
CA GLY A 91 -7.49 7.23 -1.59
C GLY A 91 -8.73 6.36 -1.77
N VAL A 92 -8.70 5.51 -2.80
CA VAL A 92 -9.82 4.65 -3.19
C VAL A 92 -9.44 3.17 -3.15
N ALA A 93 -10.43 2.30 -3.00
CA ALA A 93 -10.25 0.86 -3.11
C ALA A 93 -10.21 0.42 -4.58
N ILE A 94 -9.65 -0.76 -4.84
CA ILE A 94 -9.65 -1.38 -6.18
C ILE A 94 -11.05 -1.49 -6.80
N THR A 95 -12.06 -1.77 -5.98
CA THR A 95 -13.47 -1.87 -6.39
C THR A 95 -14.05 -0.55 -6.89
N ASP A 96 -13.61 0.57 -6.31
CA ASP A 96 -14.01 1.90 -6.78
C ASP A 96 -13.40 2.20 -8.15
N VAL A 97 -12.15 1.80 -8.37
CA VAL A 97 -11.45 1.93 -9.65
C VAL A 97 -12.07 1.03 -10.72
N ALA A 98 -12.35 -0.23 -10.39
CA ALA A 98 -12.99 -1.18 -11.29
C ALA A 98 -14.36 -0.67 -11.77
N ARG A 99 -15.17 -0.13 -10.84
CA ARG A 99 -16.45 0.51 -11.16
C ARG A 99 -16.26 1.74 -12.04
N GLU A 100 -15.31 2.61 -11.70
CA GLU A 100 -15.02 3.82 -12.46
C GLU A 100 -14.62 3.48 -13.90
N LEU A 101 -13.80 2.45 -14.10
CA LEU A 101 -13.34 2.04 -15.43
C LEU A 101 -14.34 1.18 -16.20
N GLY A 102 -15.31 0.57 -15.52
CA GLY A 102 -16.26 -0.37 -16.11
C GLY A 102 -15.62 -1.74 -16.39
N THR A 103 -14.73 -2.20 -15.52
CA THR A 103 -13.99 -3.46 -15.67
C THR A 103 -14.03 -4.30 -14.39
N SER A 104 -13.38 -5.47 -14.40
CA SER A 104 -13.23 -6.34 -13.24
C SER A 104 -12.17 -5.83 -12.26
N ASP A 105 -12.31 -6.17 -10.98
CA ASP A 105 -11.28 -5.90 -9.95
C ASP A 105 -9.91 -6.46 -10.35
N ALA A 106 -9.89 -7.64 -10.99
CA ALA A 106 -8.64 -8.26 -11.45
C ALA A 106 -7.91 -7.40 -12.49
N LEU A 107 -8.64 -6.85 -13.48
CA LEU A 107 -8.03 -5.98 -14.48
C LEU A 107 -7.66 -4.62 -13.88
N ALA A 108 -8.53 -4.02 -13.06
CA ALA A 108 -8.25 -2.77 -12.37
C ALA A 108 -6.97 -2.87 -11.52
N GLY A 109 -6.78 -3.98 -10.78
CA GLY A 109 -5.57 -4.22 -9.99
C GLY A 109 -4.31 -4.30 -10.84
N ARG A 110 -4.37 -4.90 -12.03
CA ARG A 110 -3.23 -4.97 -12.96
C ARG A 110 -2.87 -3.58 -13.50
N LEU A 111 -3.86 -2.79 -13.90
CA LEU A 111 -3.65 -1.40 -14.36
C LEU A 111 -3.03 -0.54 -13.25
N LEU A 112 -3.60 -0.60 -12.05
CA LEU A 112 -3.11 0.15 -10.88
C LEU A 112 -1.68 -0.25 -10.50
N THR A 113 -1.35 -1.55 -10.61
CA THR A 113 0.01 -2.04 -10.36
C THR A 113 0.98 -1.48 -11.39
N ALA A 114 0.63 -1.50 -12.68
CA ALA A 114 1.47 -0.93 -13.73
C ALA A 114 1.72 0.57 -13.50
N TRP A 115 0.67 1.35 -13.24
CA TRP A 115 0.80 2.78 -12.93
C TRP A 115 1.56 3.08 -11.64
N HIS A 116 1.60 2.13 -10.70
CA HIS A 116 2.40 2.26 -9.48
C HIS A 116 3.87 1.96 -9.71
N GLU A 117 4.18 0.92 -10.50
CA GLU A 117 5.55 0.63 -10.94
C GLU A 117 6.13 1.81 -11.75
N ASP A 118 5.30 2.50 -12.52
CA ASP A 118 5.65 3.71 -13.27
C ASP A 118 5.64 5.00 -12.42
N GLY A 119 5.32 4.92 -11.12
CA GLY A 119 5.34 6.05 -10.19
C GLY A 119 4.19 7.06 -10.36
N GLN A 120 3.19 6.74 -11.17
CA GLN A 120 2.02 7.61 -11.39
C GLN A 120 0.99 7.50 -10.25
N LEU A 121 0.96 6.37 -9.55
CA LEU A 121 0.10 6.11 -8.39
C LEU A 121 0.89 5.50 -7.24
N ALA A 122 0.35 5.64 -6.03
CA ALA A 122 0.88 5.02 -4.83
C ALA A 122 -0.18 4.10 -4.18
N LEU A 123 0.32 3.06 -3.53
CA LEU A 123 -0.48 2.12 -2.74
C LEU A 123 -0.05 2.18 -1.28
N THR A 124 -0.98 2.54 -0.40
CA THR A 124 -0.78 2.53 1.05
C THR A 124 -1.87 1.69 1.70
N GLY A 125 -1.47 0.54 2.27
CA GLY A 125 -2.41 -0.46 2.77
C GLY A 125 -3.29 -0.99 1.62
N ARG A 126 -4.57 -0.64 1.63
CA ARG A 126 -5.55 -1.01 0.58
C ARG A 126 -5.94 0.15 -0.33
N TYR A 127 -5.38 1.33 -0.10
CA TYR A 127 -5.80 2.57 -0.77
C TYR A 127 -4.86 2.92 -1.90
N TRP A 128 -5.42 3.09 -3.09
CA TRP A 128 -4.76 3.68 -4.25
C TRP A 128 -4.96 5.18 -4.22
N HIS A 129 -3.88 5.93 -4.37
CA HIS A 129 -3.89 7.39 -4.27
C HIS A 129 -2.82 8.02 -5.16
N LYS A 130 -2.90 9.35 -5.34
CA LYS A 130 -1.81 10.11 -5.99
C LYS A 130 -0.55 10.07 -5.11
N PRO A 131 0.68 10.02 -5.65
CA PRO A 131 1.90 9.91 -4.86
C PRO A 131 2.04 10.93 -3.73
N ASP A 132 1.68 12.20 -4.00
CA ASP A 132 1.80 13.30 -3.03
C ASP A 132 0.52 13.54 -2.21
N GLN A 133 -0.45 12.62 -2.28
CA GLN A 133 -1.73 12.78 -1.59
C GLN A 133 -1.56 12.73 -0.08
N GLN A 134 -2.08 13.74 0.62
CA GLN A 134 -2.16 13.75 2.08
C GLN A 134 -3.62 13.87 2.53
N PRO A 135 -4.04 13.11 3.56
CA PRO A 135 -5.34 13.29 4.15
C PRO A 135 -5.39 14.59 4.95
N ALA A 136 -6.50 15.31 4.84
CA ALA A 136 -6.79 16.50 5.63
C ALA A 136 -7.99 16.25 6.55
N TYR A 137 -7.82 16.54 7.83
CA TYR A 137 -8.85 16.34 8.84
C TYR A 137 -9.56 17.64 9.19
N SER A 138 -10.87 17.59 9.37
CA SER A 138 -11.66 18.73 9.85
C SER A 138 -11.27 19.12 11.28
N ALA A 139 -11.64 20.32 11.73
CA ALA A 139 -11.39 20.75 13.11
C ALA A 139 -12.00 19.77 14.13
N GLN A 140 -13.25 19.34 13.91
CA GLN A 140 -13.94 18.37 14.76
C GLN A 140 -13.24 17.01 14.82
N GLN A 141 -12.74 16.52 13.68
CA GLN A 141 -11.96 15.27 13.64
C GLN A 141 -10.64 15.41 14.41
N ARG A 142 -9.92 16.52 14.23
CA ARG A 142 -8.67 16.79 14.97
C ARG A 142 -8.91 16.87 16.48
N ASP A 143 -9.97 17.55 16.91
CA ASP A 143 -10.32 17.68 18.33
C ASP A 143 -10.70 16.32 18.93
N PHE A 144 -11.43 15.48 18.17
CA PHE A 144 -11.71 14.11 18.56
C PHE A 144 -10.41 13.33 18.76
N PHE A 145 -9.51 13.31 17.78
CA PHE A 145 -8.25 12.58 17.90
C PHE A 145 -7.36 13.10 19.03
N ALA A 146 -7.29 14.42 19.23
CA ALA A 146 -6.51 15.04 20.30
C ALA A 146 -7.01 14.61 21.70
N ARG A 147 -8.33 14.48 21.87
CA ARG A 147 -8.94 14.00 23.11
C ARG A 147 -8.76 12.49 23.30
N GLU A 148 -9.14 11.71 22.30
CA GLU A 148 -9.23 10.25 22.41
C GLU A 148 -7.85 9.57 22.43
N LEU A 149 -6.85 10.16 21.77
CA LEU A 149 -5.51 9.60 21.63
C LEU A 149 -4.48 10.36 22.48
N ARG A 150 -4.94 11.08 23.51
CA ARG A 150 -4.07 11.83 24.41
C ARG A 150 -3.09 10.89 25.12
N ALA A 151 -1.81 11.27 25.16
CA ALA A 151 -0.82 10.53 25.94
C ALA A 151 -1.07 10.72 27.44
N ASP A 152 -1.08 9.63 28.20
CA ASP A 152 -0.85 9.72 29.64
C ASP A 152 0.63 9.99 29.88
N ALA A 153 0.95 11.07 30.61
CA ALA A 153 2.33 11.45 30.92
C ALA A 153 3.00 10.46 31.88
N ALA A 154 2.23 9.85 32.79
CA ALA A 154 2.73 8.85 33.73
C ALA A 154 2.89 7.49 33.05
N ASN A 155 2.03 7.18 32.07
CA ASN A 155 2.03 5.91 31.34
C ASN A 155 2.11 6.15 29.81
N PRO A 156 3.25 6.61 29.28
CA PRO A 156 3.37 7.04 27.88
C PRO A 156 3.12 5.92 26.86
N LEU A 157 3.29 4.66 27.26
CA LEU A 157 3.04 3.48 26.43
C LEU A 157 1.65 2.86 26.63
N LEU A 158 0.76 3.48 27.41
CA LEU A 158 -0.61 2.99 27.54
C LEU A 158 -1.37 3.22 26.23
N PRO A 159 -1.89 2.16 25.58
CA PRO A 159 -2.63 2.31 24.33
C PRO A 159 -4.09 2.71 24.57
N VAL A 160 -4.80 2.91 23.47
CA VAL A 160 -6.25 3.09 23.46
C VAL A 160 -6.90 1.82 22.89
N SER A 161 -7.94 1.30 23.53
CA SER A 161 -8.69 0.16 22.99
C SER A 161 -9.33 0.53 21.64
N TYR A 162 -9.12 -0.31 20.63
CA TYR A 162 -9.67 -0.10 19.28
C TYR A 162 -11.20 -0.06 19.30
N ASP A 163 -11.83 -1.04 19.97
CA ASP A 163 -13.28 -1.15 20.03
C ASP A 163 -13.91 0.07 20.71
N GLN A 164 -13.31 0.53 21.81
CA GLN A 164 -13.77 1.73 22.48
C GLN A 164 -13.61 2.99 21.61
N LEU A 165 -12.48 3.12 20.91
CA LEU A 165 -12.26 4.23 19.97
C LEU A 165 -13.32 4.22 18.85
N ALA A 166 -13.59 3.05 18.27
CA ALA A 166 -14.59 2.87 17.22
C ALA A 166 -16.01 3.19 17.71
N GLN A 167 -16.38 2.73 18.91
CA GLN A 167 -17.68 3.03 19.53
C GLN A 167 -17.84 4.53 19.80
N ARG A 168 -16.81 5.19 20.35
CA ARG A 168 -16.84 6.63 20.60
C ARG A 168 -16.87 7.43 19.30
N ALA A 169 -16.18 6.98 18.26
CA ALA A 169 -16.24 7.60 16.93
C ALA A 169 -17.65 7.51 16.33
N ALA A 170 -18.31 6.36 16.41
CA ALA A 170 -19.68 6.19 15.96
C ALA A 170 -20.66 7.07 16.75
N ALA A 171 -20.47 7.19 18.08
CA ALA A 171 -21.31 8.01 18.93
C ALA A 171 -21.13 9.53 18.71
N ALA A 172 -19.93 9.97 18.28
CA ALA A 172 -19.61 11.38 18.09
C ALA A 172 -20.38 12.04 16.94
N ARG A 173 -20.91 11.26 15.98
CA ARG A 173 -21.64 11.75 14.80
C ARG A 173 -20.86 12.82 14.00
N ILE A 174 -19.53 12.72 13.99
CA ILE A 174 -18.65 13.56 13.18
C ILE A 174 -18.48 12.89 11.82
N ASP A 175 -18.69 13.65 10.75
CA ASP A 175 -18.60 13.14 9.39
C ASP A 175 -17.21 12.55 9.08
N GLY A 176 -17.19 11.42 8.38
CA GLY A 176 -15.96 10.77 7.94
C GLY A 176 -15.04 10.22 9.03
N LEU A 177 -15.43 10.26 10.31
CA LEU A 177 -14.51 9.97 11.41
C LEU A 177 -14.01 8.52 11.40
N LYS A 178 -14.87 7.57 11.04
CA LYS A 178 -14.50 6.15 10.87
C LYS A 178 -13.44 5.99 9.78
N ASP A 179 -13.67 6.62 8.64
CA ASP A 179 -12.75 6.59 7.49
C ASP A 179 -11.42 7.29 7.79
N ALA A 180 -11.45 8.35 8.61
CA ALA A 180 -10.27 9.01 9.12
C ALA A 180 -9.43 8.07 10.02
N ILE A 181 -10.06 7.28 10.90
CA ILE A 181 -9.38 6.26 11.71
C ILE A 181 -8.73 5.19 10.82
N GLU A 182 -9.47 4.66 9.84
CA GLU A 182 -8.94 3.69 8.88
C GLU A 182 -7.75 4.24 8.09
N THR A 183 -7.80 5.53 7.72
CA THR A 183 -6.70 6.22 7.05
C THR A 183 -5.48 6.36 7.97
N LEU A 184 -5.68 6.71 9.24
CA LEU A 184 -4.59 6.78 10.22
C LEU A 184 -3.94 5.40 10.46
N LEU A 185 -4.73 4.31 10.43
CA LEU A 185 -4.22 2.95 10.49
C LEU A 185 -3.43 2.57 9.23
N ALA A 186 -3.98 2.84 8.04
CA ALA A 186 -3.33 2.52 6.77
C ALA A 186 -1.99 3.26 6.59
N THR A 187 -1.92 4.53 7.01
CA THR A 187 -0.69 5.34 6.97
C THR A 187 0.31 4.97 8.09
N GLY A 188 -0.08 4.11 9.03
CA GLY A 188 0.73 3.76 10.20
C GLY A 188 0.91 4.91 11.20
N ALA A 189 0.08 5.95 11.13
CA ALA A 189 0.03 6.99 12.17
C ALA A 189 -0.54 6.40 13.48
N LEU A 190 -1.50 5.48 13.31
CA LEU A 190 -1.97 4.53 14.30
C LEU A 190 -1.55 3.13 13.87
N VAL A 191 -1.25 2.28 14.85
CA VAL A 191 -0.93 0.88 14.63
C VAL A 191 -1.75 0.06 15.60
N ARG A 192 -2.51 -0.89 15.07
CA ARG A 192 -3.28 -1.84 15.87
C ARG A 192 -2.37 -3.01 16.27
N ILE A 193 -2.27 -3.28 17.57
CA ILE A 193 -1.51 -4.39 18.15
C ILE A 193 -2.45 -5.11 19.12
N GLY A 194 -2.87 -6.32 18.76
CA GLY A 194 -3.98 -6.98 19.44
C GLY A 194 -5.27 -6.17 19.34
N ASP A 195 -5.91 -5.96 20.49
CA ASP A 195 -7.18 -5.20 20.61
C ASP A 195 -6.98 -3.70 20.84
N ASP A 196 -5.72 -3.27 20.83
CA ASP A 196 -5.29 -1.94 21.24
C ASP A 196 -4.65 -1.18 20.07
N VAL A 197 -4.73 0.15 20.14
CA VAL A 197 -4.18 1.08 19.17
C VAL A 197 -3.07 1.91 19.82
N TYR A 198 -1.92 1.90 19.16
CA TYR A 198 -0.76 2.69 19.53
C TYR A 198 -0.54 3.79 18.49
N ARG A 199 -0.19 4.99 18.95
CA ARG A 199 0.35 6.03 18.07
C ARG A 199 1.78 5.68 17.67
N ARG A 200 2.18 6.12 16.47
CA ARG A 200 3.56 5.99 16.01
C ARG A 200 4.60 6.49 17.02
N ALA A 201 4.32 7.61 17.70
CA ALA A 201 5.20 8.16 18.74
C ALA A 201 5.39 7.21 19.94
N GLN A 202 4.33 6.47 20.32
CA GLN A 202 4.42 5.48 21.41
C GLN A 202 5.30 4.30 21.00
N LEU A 203 5.16 3.83 19.76
CA LEU A 203 6.02 2.76 19.24
C LEU A 203 7.48 3.20 19.09
N ALA A 204 7.72 4.44 18.66
CA ALA A 204 9.06 5.00 18.62
C ALA A 204 9.70 5.03 20.02
N ARG A 205 8.94 5.47 21.04
CA ARG A 205 9.41 5.46 22.43
C ARG A 205 9.67 4.04 22.95
N ALA A 206 8.77 3.10 22.68
CA ALA A 206 8.96 1.71 23.08
C ALA A 206 10.22 1.10 22.43
N ARG A 207 10.46 1.40 21.15
CA ARG A 207 11.67 0.98 20.44
C ARG A 207 12.94 1.57 21.04
N GLU A 208 12.92 2.84 21.42
CA GLU A 208 14.05 3.50 22.10
C GLU A 208 14.37 2.82 23.44
N LEU A 209 13.34 2.56 24.26
CA LEU A 209 13.48 1.85 25.54
C LEU A 209 14.06 0.44 25.35
N LEU A 210 13.61 -0.29 24.33
CA LEU A 210 14.20 -1.59 23.97
C LEU A 210 15.65 -1.47 23.54
N GLY A 211 15.97 -0.46 22.72
CA GLY A 211 17.34 -0.19 22.29
C GLY A 211 18.27 0.02 23.48
N HIS A 212 17.85 0.81 24.47
CA HIS A 212 18.60 1.02 25.71
C HIS A 212 18.72 -0.24 26.58
N LEU A 213 17.62 -0.98 26.75
CA LEU A 213 17.58 -2.19 27.57
C LEU A 213 18.45 -3.32 26.98
N LEU A 214 18.51 -3.43 25.66
CA LEU A 214 19.13 -4.54 24.95
C LEU A 214 20.52 -4.21 24.38
N LYS A 215 21.03 -3.00 24.62
CA LYS A 215 22.28 -2.48 24.04
C LYS A 215 23.49 -3.38 24.28
N ASP A 216 23.56 -4.01 25.45
CA ASP A 216 24.72 -4.80 25.90
C ASP A 216 24.69 -6.26 25.37
N GLY A 217 23.64 -6.63 24.60
CA GLY A 217 23.55 -7.92 23.93
C GLY A 217 23.23 -9.12 24.83
N SER A 218 23.14 -8.93 26.14
CA SER A 218 22.74 -9.94 27.13
C SER A 218 21.29 -10.42 26.95
N GLY A 219 20.47 -9.63 26.26
CA GLY A 219 19.03 -9.82 26.17
C GLY A 219 18.30 -9.40 27.45
N ALA A 220 16.97 -9.45 27.41
CA ALA A 220 16.11 -9.13 28.55
C ALA A 220 14.92 -10.09 28.67
N THR A 221 14.59 -10.45 29.91
CA THR A 221 13.38 -11.21 30.23
C THR A 221 12.12 -10.35 30.04
N MET A 222 10.95 -11.00 29.96
CA MET A 222 9.67 -10.28 29.90
C MET A 222 9.42 -9.38 31.13
N ALA A 223 9.93 -9.74 32.29
CA ALA A 223 9.83 -8.91 33.51
C ALA A 223 10.63 -7.61 33.35
N GLN A 224 11.88 -7.70 32.90
CA GLN A 224 12.73 -6.53 32.66
C GLN A 224 12.17 -5.62 31.57
N VAL A 225 11.62 -6.19 30.49
CA VAL A 225 10.96 -5.40 29.44
C VAL A 225 9.73 -4.67 29.98
N ARG A 226 8.88 -5.36 30.76
CA ARG A 226 7.70 -4.75 31.40
C ARG A 226 8.12 -3.56 32.27
N ASP A 227 9.15 -3.75 33.08
CA ASP A 227 9.64 -2.72 34.01
C ASP A 227 10.25 -1.54 33.23
N ALA A 228 11.00 -1.80 32.16
CA ALA A 228 11.55 -0.77 31.28
C ALA A 228 10.46 0.01 30.51
N PHE A 229 9.36 -0.64 30.15
CA PHE A 229 8.22 0.00 29.51
C PHE A 229 7.33 0.79 30.49
N GLY A 230 7.46 0.55 31.80
CA GLY A 230 6.60 1.16 32.81
C GLY A 230 5.12 0.84 32.57
N THR A 231 4.81 -0.38 32.14
CA THR A 231 3.44 -0.80 31.83
C THR A 231 3.14 -2.20 32.37
N SER A 232 1.89 -2.65 32.26
CA SER A 232 1.53 -4.01 32.70
C SER A 232 1.94 -5.08 31.69
N ARG A 233 2.01 -6.35 32.11
CA ARG A 233 2.29 -7.47 31.21
C ARG A 233 1.26 -7.59 30.07
N ARG A 234 0.01 -7.17 30.32
CA ARG A 234 -1.07 -7.13 29.30
C ARG A 234 -0.66 -6.31 28.08
N TYR A 235 0.06 -5.21 28.25
CA TYR A 235 0.47 -4.33 27.16
C TYR A 235 1.90 -4.59 26.68
N ALA A 236 2.80 -4.96 27.59
CA ALA A 236 4.20 -5.22 27.24
C ALA A 236 4.37 -6.46 26.35
N LEU A 237 3.58 -7.52 26.57
CA LEU A 237 3.69 -8.74 25.77
C LEU A 237 3.28 -8.53 24.30
N PRO A 238 2.09 -7.96 23.97
CA PRO A 238 1.73 -7.67 22.58
C PRO A 238 2.70 -6.72 21.88
N LEU A 239 3.22 -5.70 22.59
CA LEU A 239 4.27 -4.83 22.03
C LEU A 239 5.52 -5.62 21.64
N MET A 240 5.95 -6.55 22.49
CA MET A 240 7.08 -7.41 22.15
C MET A 240 6.80 -8.34 20.98
N GLU A 241 5.62 -8.95 20.92
CA GLU A 241 5.21 -9.78 19.78
C GLU A 241 5.19 -8.97 18.49
N TYR A 242 4.73 -7.72 18.55
CA TYR A 242 4.81 -6.78 17.43
C TYR A 242 6.27 -6.53 17.00
N PHE A 243 7.16 -6.19 17.94
CA PHE A 243 8.58 -5.95 17.64
C PHE A 243 9.32 -7.21 17.16
N ASP A 244 8.95 -8.38 17.66
CA ASP A 244 9.46 -9.67 17.19
C ASP A 244 9.00 -9.91 15.73
N GLY A 245 7.72 -9.65 15.43
CA GLY A 245 7.11 -9.81 14.11
C GLY A 245 7.66 -8.86 13.04
N ILE A 246 7.95 -7.60 13.39
CA ILE A 246 8.60 -6.65 12.47
C ILE A 246 10.13 -6.76 12.47
N GLY A 247 10.68 -7.78 13.14
CA GLY A 247 12.12 -8.09 13.12
C GLY A 247 13.02 -7.13 13.89
N VAL A 248 12.48 -6.34 14.82
CA VAL A 248 13.29 -5.50 15.72
C VAL A 248 13.95 -6.37 16.80
N THR A 249 13.19 -7.31 17.35
CA THR A 249 13.69 -8.26 18.35
C THR A 249 13.53 -9.71 17.87
N MET A 250 14.11 -10.61 18.63
CA MET A 250 13.87 -12.04 18.51
C MET A 250 13.84 -12.68 19.89
N ARG A 251 13.00 -13.71 20.04
CA ARG A 251 12.94 -14.54 21.24
C ARG A 251 14.05 -15.59 21.21
N ASP A 252 14.78 -15.70 22.31
CA ASP A 252 15.85 -16.66 22.55
C ASP A 252 15.62 -17.29 23.93
N GLY A 253 14.88 -18.41 23.95
CA GLY A 253 14.37 -19.00 25.19
C GLY A 253 13.43 -18.04 25.95
N ASP A 254 13.85 -17.66 27.15
CA ASP A 254 13.10 -16.78 28.07
C ASP A 254 13.44 -15.30 27.94
N ILE A 255 14.43 -14.97 27.10
CA ILE A 255 14.89 -13.60 26.88
C ILE A 255 14.59 -13.15 25.45
N ARG A 256 14.60 -11.83 25.26
CA ARG A 256 14.59 -11.17 23.96
C ARG A 256 15.90 -10.48 23.71
N ARG A 257 16.38 -10.55 22.48
CA ARG A 257 17.59 -9.86 22.00
C ARG A 257 17.25 -9.00 20.79
N LEU A 258 18.09 -8.00 20.50
CA LEU A 258 18.01 -7.26 19.23
C LEU A 258 18.35 -8.22 18.09
N ARG A 259 17.55 -8.17 17.03
CA ARG A 259 17.85 -8.94 15.82
C ARG A 259 19.06 -8.31 15.11
N LYS A 260 20.11 -9.09 14.89
CA LYS A 260 21.23 -8.65 14.06
C LYS A 260 20.73 -8.54 12.61
N ILE A 261 20.91 -7.37 12.00
CA ILE A 261 20.71 -7.21 10.55
C ILE A 261 21.91 -7.88 9.88
N THR A 262 21.82 -9.18 9.60
CA THR A 262 22.79 -9.84 8.74
C THR A 262 22.49 -9.36 7.31
N ARG A 263 23.28 -8.42 6.78
CA ARG A 263 23.28 -8.18 5.33
C ARG A 263 23.65 -9.51 4.66
N PRO A 264 22.93 -9.96 3.62
CA PRO A 264 23.36 -11.12 2.87
C PRO A 264 24.78 -10.87 2.34
N GLN A 265 25.70 -11.76 2.65
CA GLN A 265 27.04 -11.77 2.11
C GLN A 265 26.91 -12.08 0.60
N PRO A 266 27.50 -11.27 -0.31
CA PRO A 266 27.47 -11.63 -1.72
C PRO A 266 28.14 -12.99 -1.87
N ALA A 267 27.42 -13.93 -2.48
CA ALA A 267 27.96 -15.24 -2.83
C ALA A 267 29.25 -15.04 -3.64
N ARG A 268 30.32 -15.72 -3.21
CA ARG A 268 31.57 -15.81 -3.97
C ARG A 268 31.40 -16.70 -5.19
#